data_AF-A0A6L9QSE0-F1
#
_entry.id   AF-A0A6L9QSE0-F1
#
_cell.length_a   1.000
_cell.length_b   1.000
_cell.length_c   1.000
_cell.angle_alpha   90.00
_cell.angle_beta   90.00
_cell.angle_gamma   90.00
#
_symmetry.space_group_name_H-M   'P 1'
#
loop_
_entity.id
_entity.type
_entity.pdbx_description
1 polymer ?
#
loop_
_entity_poly.entity_id
_entity_poly.type
_entity_poly.pdbx_seq_one_letter_code
_entity_poly.pdbx_strand_id
1 'polypeptide(L)'
;RRAEVLAVPRRLTAVSPAVAAAESLVAAAKAEAKAQTEELNEAETSALRQALGESAKGRMPRGTAGALKELEARQKSRATRLERDSLDRTLLDLASYYRDVLTLQLGAGTELVNVDLGPELRTAAQNGRPEDTLRRLDAIMACRERLAANVNPLLAVESLTLALRTG
;
A
#
# COMPACT_ATOMS: atom_id res chain seq x y z
N ARG A 1 -5.97 -9.11 5.38
CA ARG A 1 -5.08 -8.22 4.60
C ARG A 1 -4.79 -8.71 3.18
N ARG A 2 -3.85 -9.64 2.92
CA ARG A 2 -3.56 -10.10 1.54
C ARG A 2 -4.80 -10.63 0.81
N ALA A 3 -5.63 -11.42 1.49
CA ALA A 3 -6.92 -11.87 0.94
C ALA A 3 -7.89 -10.73 0.57
N GLU A 4 -7.90 -9.63 1.32
CA GLU A 4 -8.74 -8.46 1.03
C GLU A 4 -8.21 -7.70 -0.20
N VAL A 5 -6.88 -7.60 -0.33
CA VAL A 5 -6.22 -7.03 -1.51
C VAL A 5 -6.54 -7.87 -2.74
N LEU A 6 -6.40 -9.20 -2.65
CA LEU A 6 -6.71 -10.12 -3.75
C LEU A 6 -8.21 -10.21 -4.05
N ALA A 7 -9.08 -9.70 -3.18
CA ALA A 7 -10.50 -9.54 -3.47
C ALA A 7 -10.82 -8.25 -4.25
N VAL A 8 -9.89 -7.29 -4.34
CA VAL A 8 -10.12 -6.00 -5.03
C VAL A 8 -10.57 -6.20 -6.48
N PRO A 9 -9.91 -7.01 -7.34
CA PRO A 9 -10.30 -7.16 -8.75
C PRO A 9 -11.79 -7.46 -8.95
N ARG A 10 -12.39 -8.29 -8.08
CA ARG A 10 -13.82 -8.67 -8.14
C ARG A 10 -14.77 -7.56 -7.70
N ARG A 11 -14.29 -6.60 -6.91
CA ARG A 11 -15.09 -5.48 -6.39
C ARG A 11 -15.13 -4.28 -7.32
N LEU A 12 -14.29 -4.24 -8.35
CA LEU A 12 -14.19 -3.13 -9.30
C LEU A 12 -15.31 -3.18 -10.36
N THR A 13 -16.57 -3.16 -9.92
CA THR A 13 -17.75 -3.28 -10.80
C THR A 13 -18.26 -1.93 -11.29
N ALA A 14 -18.01 -0.85 -10.55
CA ALA A 14 -18.39 0.51 -10.89
C ALA A 14 -17.36 1.52 -10.34
N VAL A 15 -17.52 2.80 -10.71
CA VAL A 15 -16.60 3.88 -10.29
C VAL A 15 -16.58 4.03 -8.76
N SER A 16 -17.75 4.07 -8.12
CA SER A 16 -17.84 4.23 -6.66
C SER A 16 -17.14 3.09 -5.89
N PRO A 17 -17.40 1.80 -6.17
CA PRO A 17 -16.64 0.69 -5.59
C PRO A 17 -15.12 0.74 -5.85
N ALA A 18 -14.68 1.26 -7.00
CA ALA A 18 -13.27 1.39 -7.33
C ALA A 18 -12.56 2.45 -6.47
N VAL A 19 -13.19 3.62 -6.29
CA VAL A 19 -12.68 4.69 -5.42
C VAL A 19 -12.69 4.22 -3.95
N ALA A 20 -13.75 3.55 -3.50
CA ALA A 20 -13.82 3.00 -2.15
C ALA A 20 -12.75 1.92 -1.90
N ALA A 21 -12.43 1.09 -2.91
CA ALA A 21 -11.32 0.14 -2.80
C ALA A 21 -9.97 0.87 -2.64
N ALA A 22 -9.74 1.95 -3.39
CA ALA A 22 -8.52 2.75 -3.27
C ALA A 22 -8.37 3.36 -1.87
N GLU A 23 -9.44 3.97 -1.35
CA GLU A 23 -9.45 4.51 0.02
C GLU A 23 -9.14 3.43 1.06
N SER A 24 -9.76 2.25 0.93
CA SER A 24 -9.52 1.13 1.84
C SER A 24 -8.06 0.65 1.81
N LEU A 25 -7.44 0.55 0.63
CA LEU A 25 -6.03 0.14 0.50
C LEU A 25 -5.08 1.16 1.15
N VAL A 26 -5.31 2.45 0.91
CA VAL A 26 -4.47 3.52 1.50
C VAL A 26 -4.69 3.64 3.00
N ALA A 27 -5.92 3.54 3.49
CA ALA A 27 -6.23 3.53 4.91
C ALA A 27 -5.55 2.34 5.61
N ALA A 28 -5.59 1.15 5.01
CA ALA A 28 -4.94 -0.03 5.55
C ALA A 28 -3.40 0.13 5.61
N ALA A 29 -2.78 0.73 4.59
CA ALA A 29 -1.34 1.00 4.59
C ALA A 29 -0.93 2.02 5.67
N LYS A 30 -1.72 3.08 5.85
CA LYS A 30 -1.50 4.07 6.93
C LYS A 30 -1.66 3.45 8.31
N ALA A 31 -2.69 2.63 8.50
CA ALA A 31 -2.95 1.95 9.77
C ALA A 31 -1.80 1.01 10.13
N GLU A 32 -1.27 0.26 9.16
CA GLU A 32 -0.11 -0.61 9.38
C GLU A 32 1.15 0.21 9.73
N ALA A 33 1.45 1.27 8.97
CA ALA A 33 2.60 2.12 9.25
C ALA A 33 2.53 2.75 10.65
N LYS A 34 1.33 3.17 11.08
CA LYS A 34 1.08 3.66 12.44
C LYS A 34 1.34 2.56 13.48
N ALA A 35 0.73 1.38 13.30
CA ALA A 35 0.89 0.26 14.23
C ALA A 35 2.35 -0.18 14.39
N GLN A 36 3.16 -0.10 13.33
CA GLN A 36 4.59 -0.43 13.38
C GLN A 36 5.47 0.64 14.05
N THR A 37 4.99 1.88 14.17
CA THR A 37 5.81 3.01 14.64
C THR A 37 5.35 3.62 15.94
N GLU A 38 4.10 3.44 16.36
CA GLU A 38 3.50 4.10 17.52
C GLU A 38 4.32 3.87 18.80
N GLU A 39 4.50 2.61 19.21
CA GLU A 39 5.25 2.26 20.43
C GLU A 39 6.70 2.75 20.38
N LEU A 40 7.35 2.62 19.22
CA LEU A 40 8.73 3.04 19.03
C LEU A 40 8.88 4.56 19.11
N ASN A 41 7.96 5.30 18.50
CA ASN A 41 7.97 6.77 18.50
C ASN A 41 7.73 7.32 19.91
N GLU A 42 6.83 6.70 20.68
CA GLU A 42 6.58 7.06 22.08
C GLU A 42 7.82 6.84 22.95
N ALA A 43 8.46 5.67 22.82
CA ALA A 43 9.68 5.34 23.55
C ALA A 43 10.84 6.30 23.20
N GLU A 44 11.08 6.56 21.91
CA GLU A 44 12.11 7.50 21.44
C GLU A 44 11.85 8.93 21.96
N THR A 45 10.60 9.38 21.94
CA THR A 45 10.22 10.72 22.40
C THR A 45 10.44 10.86 23.90
N SER A 46 10.02 9.87 24.69
CA SER A 46 10.21 9.84 26.14
C SER A 46 11.70 9.84 26.50
N ALA A 47 12.49 8.97 25.86
CA ALA A 47 13.93 8.91 26.07
C ALA A 47 14.63 10.23 25.75
N LEU A 48 14.26 10.89 24.64
CA LEU A 48 14.84 12.17 24.26
C LEU A 48 14.46 13.28 25.26
N ARG A 49 13.20 13.32 25.73
CA ARG A 49 12.79 14.30 26.74
C ARG A 49 13.56 14.14 28.04
N GLN A 50 13.74 12.91 28.52
CA GLN A 50 14.55 12.62 29.70
C GLN A 50 16.01 13.06 29.50
N ALA A 51 16.63 12.72 28.37
CA ALA A 51 18.00 13.11 28.05
C ALA A 51 18.19 14.63 27.96
N LEU A 52 17.16 15.37 27.52
CA LEU A 52 17.15 16.83 27.44
C LEU A 52 16.80 17.51 28.78
N GLY A 53 16.62 16.76 29.87
CA GLY A 53 16.40 17.29 31.21
C GLY A 53 14.95 17.67 31.50
N GLU A 54 13.98 16.92 30.98
CA GLU A 54 12.57 17.06 31.38
C GLU A 54 12.44 16.94 32.91
N SER A 55 11.86 17.96 33.53
CA SER A 55 11.58 17.93 34.98
C SER A 55 10.44 16.95 35.32
N ALA A 56 10.35 16.53 36.58
CA ALA A 56 9.25 15.69 37.08
C ALA A 56 7.83 16.28 36.88
N LYS A 57 7.72 17.59 36.55
CA LYS A 57 6.47 18.27 36.20
C LYS A 57 6.25 18.40 34.68
N GLY A 58 7.05 17.72 33.84
CA GLY A 58 6.96 17.76 32.38
C GLY A 58 7.50 19.06 31.74
N ARG A 59 8.21 19.90 32.50
CA ARG A 59 8.78 21.15 31.98
C ARG A 59 10.14 20.90 31.33
N MET A 60 10.27 21.33 30.08
CA MET A 60 11.51 21.25 29.28
C MET A 60 12.40 22.48 29.49
N PRO A 61 13.74 22.32 29.51
CA PRO A 61 14.69 23.43 29.45
C PRO A 61 14.57 24.26 28.17
N ARG A 62 14.96 25.54 28.21
CA ARG A 62 14.96 26.43 27.04
C ARG A 62 15.96 25.91 25.98
N GLY A 63 15.59 26.01 24.71
CA GLY A 63 16.43 25.59 23.57
C GLY A 63 16.28 24.12 23.14
N THR A 64 15.51 23.31 23.87
CA THR A 64 15.32 21.87 23.58
C THR A 64 14.31 21.57 22.47
N ALA A 65 13.48 22.56 22.09
CA ALA A 65 12.44 22.41 21.07
C ALA A 65 12.98 21.97 19.69
N GLY A 66 14.20 22.38 19.34
CA GLY A 66 14.82 22.00 18.06
C GLY A 66 15.07 20.49 17.95
N ALA A 67 15.61 19.87 19.00
CA ALA A 67 15.88 18.45 19.03
C ALA A 67 14.59 17.60 18.96
N LEU A 68 13.55 18.03 19.67
CA LEU A 68 12.23 17.36 19.61
C LEU A 68 11.62 17.45 18.20
N LYS A 69 11.70 18.62 17.56
CA LYS A 69 11.20 18.81 16.19
C LYS A 69 11.98 17.98 15.17
N GLU A 70 13.28 17.84 15.35
CA GLU A 70 14.11 16.98 14.48
C GLU A 70 13.74 15.50 14.64
N LEU A 71 13.52 15.04 15.88
CA LEU A 71 13.03 13.68 16.13
C LEU A 71 11.67 13.44 15.46
N GLU A 72 10.72 14.36 15.63
CA GLU A 72 9.40 14.27 15.00
C GLU A 72 9.50 14.20 13.47
N ALA A 73 10.39 14.99 12.86
CA ALA A 73 10.62 14.95 11.41
C ALA A 73 11.17 13.58 10.97
N ARG A 74 12.10 12.99 11.73
CA ARG A 74 12.63 11.64 11.46
C ARG A 74 11.55 10.57 11.60
N GLN A 75 10.71 10.64 12.63
CA GLN A 75 9.60 9.72 12.86
C GLN A 75 8.55 9.81 11.73
N LYS A 76 8.20 11.03 11.31
CA LYS A 76 7.29 11.27 10.17
C LYS A 76 7.86 10.73 8.86
N SER A 77 9.16 10.92 8.62
CA SER A 77 9.82 10.36 7.44
C SER A 77 9.80 8.82 7.45
N ARG A 78 9.99 8.19 8.62
CA ARG A 78 9.93 6.74 8.79
C ARG A 78 8.52 6.20 8.52
N ALA A 79 7.50 6.82 9.11
CA ALA A 79 6.11 6.46 8.90
C ALA A 79 5.72 6.57 7.41
N THR A 80 6.14 7.64 6.73
CA THR A 80 5.88 7.83 5.29
C THR A 80 6.52 6.72 4.45
N ARG A 81 7.74 6.29 4.78
CA ARG A 81 8.42 5.19 4.08
C ARG A 81 7.67 3.87 4.30
N LEU A 82 7.29 3.55 5.53
CA LEU A 82 6.54 2.32 5.84
C LEU A 82 5.18 2.28 5.16
N GLU A 83 4.46 3.41 5.09
CA GLU A 83 3.20 3.52 4.32
C GLU A 83 3.43 3.19 2.84
N ARG A 84 4.52 3.68 2.24
CA ARG A 84 4.85 3.42 0.83
C ARG A 84 5.26 1.97 0.60
N ASP A 85 6.09 1.39 1.46
CA ASP A 85 6.51 -0.01 1.36
C ASP A 85 5.30 -0.95 1.53
N SER A 86 4.35 -0.56 2.38
CA SER A 86 3.07 -1.23 2.58
C SER A 86 2.20 -1.21 1.31
N LEU A 87 2.09 -0.06 0.66
CA LEU A 87 1.39 0.07 -0.63
C LEU A 87 2.11 -0.70 -1.74
N ASP A 88 3.44 -0.64 -1.83
CA ASP A 88 4.19 -1.37 -2.86
C ASP A 88 3.95 -2.88 -2.77
N ARG A 89 3.95 -3.45 -1.56
CA ARG A 89 3.59 -4.86 -1.33
C ARG A 89 2.18 -5.17 -1.80
N THR A 90 1.22 -4.29 -1.52
CA THR A 90 -0.17 -4.42 -1.99
C THR A 90 -0.24 -4.43 -3.52
N LEU A 91 0.53 -3.57 -4.19
CA LEU A 91 0.60 -3.50 -5.64
C LEU A 91 1.22 -4.77 -6.24
N LEU A 92 2.26 -5.31 -5.61
CA LEU A 92 2.87 -6.58 -6.02
C LEU A 92 1.94 -7.78 -5.82
N ASP A 93 1.13 -7.79 -4.75
CA ASP A 93 0.08 -8.80 -4.58
C ASP A 93 -0.93 -8.76 -5.74
N LEU A 94 -1.39 -7.56 -6.12
CA LEU A 94 -2.26 -7.38 -7.30
C LEU A 94 -1.57 -7.77 -8.61
N ALA A 95 -0.28 -7.44 -8.78
CA ALA A 95 0.47 -7.85 -9.96
C ALA A 95 0.58 -9.38 -10.04
N SER A 96 0.79 -10.06 -8.92
CA SER A 96 0.85 -11.53 -8.87
C SER A 96 -0.48 -12.16 -9.29
N TYR A 97 -1.61 -11.56 -8.91
CA TYR A 97 -2.94 -12.01 -9.32
C TYR A 97 -3.10 -11.93 -10.84
N TYR A 98 -2.81 -10.77 -11.45
CA TYR A 98 -2.95 -10.61 -12.90
C TYR A 98 -1.91 -11.40 -13.69
N ARG A 99 -0.72 -11.64 -13.12
CA ARG A 99 0.25 -12.57 -13.69
C ARG A 99 -0.36 -13.96 -13.79
N ASP A 100 -0.99 -14.45 -12.73
CA ASP A 100 -1.58 -15.79 -12.72
C ASP A 100 -2.75 -15.90 -13.71
N VAL A 101 -3.58 -14.86 -13.80
CA VAL A 101 -4.63 -14.77 -14.84
C VAL A 101 -4.02 -14.86 -16.24
N LEU A 102 -2.95 -14.12 -16.51
CA LEU A 102 -2.28 -14.13 -17.81
C LEU A 102 -1.63 -15.49 -18.12
N THR A 103 -0.99 -16.13 -17.12
CA THR A 103 -0.42 -17.48 -17.24
C THR A 103 -1.49 -18.49 -17.68
N LEU A 104 -2.69 -18.40 -17.09
CA LEU A 104 -3.83 -19.27 -17.45
C LEU A 104 -4.37 -18.94 -18.85
N GLN A 105 -4.51 -17.66 -19.20
CA GLN A 105 -4.99 -17.22 -20.52
C GLN A 105 -4.06 -17.67 -21.65
N LEU A 106 -2.75 -17.68 -21.41
CA LEU A 106 -1.74 -18.07 -22.40
C LEU A 106 -1.46 -19.58 -22.42
N GLY A 107 -2.00 -20.35 -21.46
CA GLY A 107 -1.71 -21.78 -21.35
C GLY A 107 -0.24 -22.10 -21.08
N ALA A 108 0.50 -21.20 -20.43
CA ALA A 108 1.95 -21.27 -20.29
C ALA A 108 2.47 -22.42 -19.38
N GLY A 109 1.58 -23.16 -18.71
CA GLY A 109 1.91 -24.32 -17.88
C GLY A 109 2.75 -24.01 -16.62
N THR A 110 2.95 -22.74 -16.31
CA THR A 110 3.73 -22.28 -15.15
C THR A 110 2.90 -22.35 -13.88
N GLU A 111 3.55 -22.62 -12.74
CA GLU A 111 2.87 -22.68 -11.45
C GLU A 111 2.30 -21.30 -11.04
N LEU A 112 1.07 -21.31 -10.51
CA LEU A 112 0.38 -20.11 -10.03
C LEU A 112 0.98 -19.66 -8.70
N VAL A 113 1.12 -18.34 -8.47
CA VAL A 113 1.52 -17.82 -7.14
C VAL A 113 0.37 -18.02 -6.14
N ASN A 114 -0.84 -17.74 -6.58
CA ASN A 114 -2.04 -17.70 -5.74
C ASN A 114 -2.84 -18.99 -5.93
N VAL A 115 -2.22 -20.13 -5.62
CA VAL A 115 -2.78 -21.48 -5.83
C VAL A 115 -4.16 -21.64 -5.16
N ASP A 116 -4.34 -21.03 -3.99
CA ASP A 116 -5.58 -20.99 -3.21
C ASP A 116 -6.73 -20.28 -3.96
N LEU A 117 -6.42 -19.38 -4.89
CA LEU A 117 -7.39 -18.67 -5.73
C LEU A 117 -7.63 -19.36 -7.08
N GLY A 118 -7.14 -20.58 -7.29
CA GLY A 118 -7.19 -21.28 -8.59
C GLY A 118 -8.56 -21.30 -9.30
N PRO A 119 -9.69 -21.58 -8.61
CA PRO A 119 -11.02 -21.49 -9.23
C PRO A 119 -11.35 -20.08 -9.73
N GLU A 120 -11.07 -19.06 -8.90
CA GLU A 120 -11.32 -17.65 -9.23
C GLU A 120 -10.45 -17.17 -10.39
N LEU A 121 -9.16 -17.49 -10.37
CA LEU A 121 -8.21 -17.13 -11.42
C LEU A 121 -8.62 -17.71 -12.77
N ARG A 122 -9.14 -18.95 -12.79
CA ARG A 122 -9.67 -19.58 -14.00
C ARG A 122 -10.91 -18.87 -14.52
N THR A 123 -11.83 -18.47 -13.65
CA THR A 123 -12.99 -17.65 -14.05
C THR A 123 -12.55 -16.30 -14.62
N ALA A 124 -11.59 -15.63 -13.97
CA ALA A 124 -11.06 -14.36 -14.46
C ALA A 124 -10.38 -14.52 -15.83
N ALA A 125 -9.59 -15.58 -16.01
CA ALA A 125 -8.93 -15.90 -17.28
C ALA A 125 -9.91 -16.15 -18.44
N GLN A 126 -11.09 -16.70 -18.15
CA GLN A 126 -12.14 -16.95 -19.15
C GLN A 126 -12.93 -15.70 -19.54
N ASN A 127 -12.98 -14.68 -18.67
CA ASN A 127 -13.86 -13.52 -18.83
C ASN A 127 -13.20 -12.30 -19.49
N GLY A 128 -11.93 -12.39 -19.89
CA GLY A 128 -11.18 -11.28 -20.47
C GLY A 128 -10.12 -11.75 -21.45
N ARG A 129 -9.56 -10.81 -22.19
CA ARG A 129 -8.47 -11.12 -23.13
C ARG A 129 -7.09 -10.93 -22.49
N PRO A 130 -6.04 -11.61 -22.98
CA PRO A 130 -4.68 -11.39 -22.52
C PRO A 130 -4.24 -9.92 -22.59
N GLU A 131 -4.68 -9.17 -23.60
CA GLU A 131 -4.33 -7.76 -23.78
C GLU A 131 -4.94 -6.86 -22.70
N ASP A 132 -6.13 -7.22 -22.19
CA ASP A 132 -6.78 -6.53 -21.07
C ASP A 132 -5.98 -6.75 -19.78
N THR A 133 -5.58 -8.00 -19.52
CA THR A 133 -4.76 -8.37 -18.37
C THR A 133 -3.39 -7.68 -18.38
N LEU A 134 -2.78 -7.54 -19.56
CA LEU A 134 -1.52 -6.80 -19.72
C LEU A 134 -1.69 -5.31 -19.41
N ARG A 135 -2.76 -4.65 -19.91
CA ARG A 135 -3.04 -3.25 -19.56
C ARG A 135 -3.19 -3.04 -18.05
N ARG A 136 -3.80 -4.01 -17.36
CA ARG A 136 -3.96 -3.99 -15.90
C ARG A 136 -2.61 -4.11 -15.18
N LEU A 137 -1.72 -4.99 -15.66
CA LEU A 137 -0.35 -5.10 -15.15
C LEU A 137 0.43 -3.80 -15.37
N ASP A 138 0.35 -3.20 -16.56
CA ASP A 138 1.00 -1.93 -16.87
C ASP A 138 0.48 -0.80 -15.96
N ALA A 139 -0.82 -0.75 -15.71
CA ALA A 139 -1.42 0.21 -14.79
C ALA A 139 -0.89 0.06 -13.36
N ILE A 140 -0.68 -1.18 -12.89
CA ILE A 140 -0.06 -1.45 -11.59
C ILE A 140 1.38 -0.93 -11.56
N MET A 141 2.17 -1.24 -12.59
CA MET A 141 3.56 -0.78 -12.67
C MET A 141 3.66 0.75 -12.72
N ALA A 142 2.81 1.40 -13.51
CA ALA A 142 2.71 2.86 -13.53
C ALA A 142 2.30 3.46 -12.18
N CYS A 143 1.43 2.79 -11.42
CA CYS A 143 1.08 3.22 -10.06
C CYS A 143 2.30 3.15 -9.12
N ARG A 144 3.12 2.10 -9.22
CA ARG A 144 4.35 1.96 -8.42
C ARG A 144 5.34 3.10 -8.73
N GLU A 145 5.53 3.42 -10.01
CA GLU A 145 6.38 4.54 -10.44
C GLU A 145 5.88 5.88 -9.89
N ARG A 146 4.57 6.13 -9.92
CA ARG A 146 3.96 7.34 -9.34
C ARG A 146 4.19 7.45 -7.83
N LEU A 147 4.05 6.35 -7.09
CA LEU A 147 4.31 6.34 -5.65
C LEU A 147 5.80 6.61 -5.35
N ALA A 148 6.71 6.02 -6.14
CA ALA A 148 8.14 6.28 -6.04
C ALA A 148 8.48 7.75 -6.36
N ALA A 149 7.75 8.37 -7.29
CA ALA A 149 7.85 9.78 -7.65
C ALA A 149 7.15 10.75 -6.66
N ASN A 150 6.76 10.27 -5.47
CA ASN A 150 6.09 11.06 -4.41
C ASN A 150 4.72 11.63 -4.79
N VAL A 151 3.99 11.03 -5.73
CA VAL A 151 2.59 11.36 -5.97
C VAL A 151 1.76 11.08 -4.71
N ASN A 152 0.69 11.84 -4.50
CA ASN A 152 -0.26 11.58 -3.42
C ASN A 152 -0.77 10.13 -3.51
N PRO A 153 -0.60 9.31 -2.45
CA PRO A 153 -0.94 7.89 -2.50
C PRO A 153 -2.40 7.60 -2.87
N LEU A 154 -3.34 8.38 -2.34
CA LEU A 154 -4.77 8.18 -2.63
C LEU A 154 -5.06 8.40 -4.11
N LEU A 155 -4.58 9.50 -4.68
CA LEU A 155 -4.77 9.81 -6.09
C LEU A 155 -4.13 8.76 -7.02
N ALA A 156 -2.92 8.28 -6.67
CA ALA A 156 -2.24 7.25 -7.45
C ALA A 156 -3.04 5.94 -7.47
N VAL A 157 -3.55 5.52 -6.30
CA VAL A 157 -4.32 4.27 -6.17
C VAL A 157 -5.73 4.42 -6.75
N GLU A 158 -6.38 5.59 -6.68
CA GLU A 158 -7.64 5.86 -7.36
C GLU A 158 -7.51 5.74 -8.88
N SER A 159 -6.45 6.33 -9.45
CA SER A 159 -6.16 6.18 -10.87
C SER A 159 -5.94 4.71 -11.24
N LEU A 160 -5.25 3.96 -10.39
CA LEU A 160 -5.06 2.52 -10.58
C LEU A 160 -6.38 1.76 -10.56
N THR A 161 -7.21 1.91 -9.52
CA THR A 161 -8.45 1.11 -9.41
C THR A 161 -9.44 1.43 -10.52
N LEU A 162 -9.45 2.67 -11.02
CA LEU A 162 -10.21 3.03 -12.22
C LEU A 162 -9.65 2.36 -13.49
N ALA A 163 -8.33 2.35 -13.66
CA ALA A 163 -7.69 1.67 -14.78
C ALA A 163 -7.92 0.14 -14.74
N LEU A 164 -7.83 -0.47 -13.55
CA LEU A 164 -8.13 -1.88 -13.32
C LEU A 164 -9.61 -2.20 -13.57
N ARG A 165 -10.54 -1.24 -13.50
CA ARG A 165 -11.94 -1.49 -13.84
C ARG A 165 -12.16 -1.59 -15.34
N THR A 166 -11.54 -0.69 -16.10
CA THR A 166 -11.76 -0.54 -17.54
C THR A 166 -10.79 -1.35 -18.41
N GLY A 167 -9.67 -1.75 -17.82
CA GLY A 167 -8.54 -2.38 -18.49
C GLY A 167 -8.85 -3.75 -19.05
#